data_AF-A0A952CTA9-F1
#
_entry.id   AF-A0A952CTA9-F1
#
_cell.length_a   1.000
_cell.length_b   1.000
_cell.length_c   1.000
_cell.angle_alpha   90.00
_cell.angle_beta   90.00
_cell.angle_gamma   90.00
#
_symmetry.space_group_name_H-M   'P 1'
#
loop_
_entity.id
_entity.type
_entity.pdbx_description
1 polymer ?
#
loop_
_entity_poly.entity_id
_entity_poly.type
_entity_poly.pdbx_seq_one_letter_code
_entity_poly.pdbx_strand_id
1 'polypeptide(L)'
;MRFFVLLYIIGCSLPAVAQYAPQAGVAGSTAISKNDSRIVAWATTCTVERGWLDIADKPQGRASLGVDQNGIGKADDLVISLGDSGTAVITFPAPLYNGPGPDFAVFEYGF
;
A
#
# COMPACT_ATOMS: atom_id res chain seq x y z
N MET A 1 6.17 38.19 29.39
CA MET A 1 6.94 37.62 28.26
C MET A 1 6.76 36.10 28.12
N ARG A 2 6.95 35.29 29.17
CA ARG A 2 6.74 33.82 29.12
C ARG A 2 5.34 33.37 28.67
N PHE A 3 4.29 34.11 29.09
CA PHE A 3 2.90 33.82 28.72
C PHE A 3 2.61 34.02 27.22
N PHE A 4 3.20 35.06 26.61
CA PHE A 4 3.05 35.34 25.17
C PHE A 4 3.80 34.33 24.30
N VAL A 5 4.92 33.78 24.78
CA VAL A 5 5.66 32.71 24.09
C VAL A 5 4.86 31.40 24.06
N LEU A 6 4.19 31.06 25.16
CA LEU A 6 3.30 29.89 25.21
C LEU A 6 2.09 30.02 24.26
N LEU A 7 1.49 31.22 24.20
CA LEU A 7 0.37 31.51 23.30
C LEU A 7 0.79 31.40 21.81
N TYR A 8 2.03 31.77 21.49
CA TYR A 8 2.59 31.68 20.13
C TYR A 8 2.85 30.23 19.70
N ILE A 9 3.35 29.37 20.59
CA ILE A 9 3.59 27.95 20.30
C ILE A 9 2.28 27.19 20.07
N ILE A 10 1.23 27.48 20.85
CA ILE A 10 -0.09 26.86 20.69
C ILE A 10 -0.78 27.36 19.41
N GLY A 11 -0.54 28.61 19.00
CA GLY A 11 -1.08 29.18 17.76
C GLY A 11 -0.43 28.67 16.47
N CYS A 12 0.72 28.00 16.55
CA CYS A 12 1.50 27.53 15.39
C CYS A 12 1.40 26.02 15.12
N SER A 13 0.55 25.26 15.82
CA SER A 13 0.32 23.85 15.50
C SER A 13 -0.54 23.72 14.25
N LEU A 14 0.08 23.81 13.07
CA LEU A 14 -0.57 23.41 11.82
C LEU A 14 -0.79 21.89 11.85
N PRO A 15 -1.99 21.39 11.54
CA PRO A 15 -2.20 19.96 11.39
C PRO A 15 -1.32 19.44 10.25
N ALA A 16 -0.45 18.48 10.55
CA ALA A 16 0.28 17.74 9.52
C ALA A 16 -0.69 16.78 8.84
N VAL A 17 -0.82 16.90 7.51
CA VAL A 17 -1.58 15.94 6.70
C VAL A 17 -0.58 14.92 6.18
N ALA A 18 -0.80 13.65 6.50
CA ALA A 18 -0.01 12.58 5.89
C ALA A 18 -0.30 12.49 4.39
N GLN A 19 0.68 12.12 3.60
CA GLN A 19 0.52 11.94 2.15
C GLN A 19 -0.48 10.80 1.82
N TYR A 20 -0.63 9.85 2.73
CA TYR A 20 -1.47 8.66 2.56
C TYR A 20 -2.48 8.55 3.70
N ALA A 21 -3.64 7.97 3.39
CA ALA A 21 -4.64 7.64 4.41
C ALA A 21 -4.09 6.59 5.39
N PRO A 22 -4.57 6.55 6.64
CA PRO A 22 -4.15 5.54 7.60
C PRO A 22 -4.65 4.14 7.20
N GLN A 23 -4.05 3.11 7.82
CA GLN A 23 -4.40 1.71 7.60
C GLN A 23 -5.89 1.40 7.84
N ALA A 24 -6.36 0.28 7.30
CA ALA A 24 -7.73 -0.17 7.49
C ALA A 24 -8.10 -0.26 8.98
N GLY A 25 -9.32 0.17 9.32
CA GLY A 25 -9.83 0.17 10.70
C GLY A 25 -9.47 1.41 11.52
N VAL A 26 -8.65 2.33 11.00
CA VAL A 26 -8.33 3.60 11.66
C VAL A 26 -9.23 4.73 11.12
N ALA A 27 -9.62 5.66 11.99
CA ALA A 27 -10.42 6.82 11.60
C ALA A 27 -9.70 7.63 10.52
N GLY A 28 -10.43 7.98 9.44
CA GLY A 28 -9.87 8.66 8.27
C GLY A 28 -9.25 7.74 7.22
N SER A 29 -9.27 6.42 7.41
CA SER A 29 -8.81 5.46 6.40
C SER A 29 -9.69 5.50 5.15
N THR A 30 -9.05 5.35 3.99
CA THR A 30 -9.71 5.17 2.69
C THR A 30 -9.75 3.71 2.25
N ALA A 31 -9.34 2.77 3.12
CA ALA A 31 -9.34 1.35 2.81
C ALA A 31 -10.76 0.83 2.55
N ILE A 32 -10.87 -0.13 1.63
CA ILE A 32 -12.14 -0.75 1.25
C ILE A 32 -12.05 -2.26 1.46
N SER A 33 -13.19 -2.91 1.69
CA SER A 33 -13.23 -4.37 1.79
C SER A 33 -12.91 -5.01 0.43
N LYS A 34 -12.27 -6.18 0.42
CA LYS A 34 -12.13 -7.01 -0.80
C LYS A 34 -13.46 -7.45 -1.44
N ASN A 35 -14.57 -7.27 -0.71
CA ASN A 35 -15.93 -7.53 -1.17
C ASN A 35 -16.70 -6.24 -1.53
N ASP A 36 -16.03 -5.08 -1.51
CA ASP A 36 -16.66 -3.81 -1.85
C ASP A 36 -17.12 -3.80 -3.31
N SER A 37 -18.36 -3.38 -3.56
CA SER A 37 -18.96 -3.39 -4.89
C SER A 37 -18.30 -2.44 -5.88
N ARG A 38 -17.45 -1.50 -5.41
CA ARG A 38 -16.64 -0.62 -6.27
C ARG A 38 -15.55 -1.40 -7.01
N ILE A 39 -15.19 -2.59 -6.55
CA ILE A 39 -14.20 -3.45 -7.22
C ILE A 39 -14.90 -4.18 -8.36
N VAL A 40 -14.68 -3.71 -9.58
CA VAL A 40 -15.32 -4.24 -10.79
C VAL A 40 -14.47 -5.28 -11.53
N ALA A 41 -13.16 -5.32 -11.26
CA ALA A 41 -12.21 -6.24 -11.89
C ALA A 41 -10.99 -6.48 -10.98
N TRP A 42 -10.24 -7.53 -11.30
CA TRP A 42 -8.98 -7.89 -10.63
C TRP A 42 -7.86 -8.02 -11.66
N ALA A 43 -6.60 -7.92 -11.22
CA ALA A 43 -5.44 -8.16 -12.07
C ALA A 43 -5.49 -9.58 -12.65
N THR A 44 -5.07 -9.73 -13.90
CA THR A 44 -5.07 -10.99 -14.65
C THR A 44 -3.68 -11.59 -14.79
N THR A 45 -2.64 -10.76 -14.73
CA THR A 45 -1.24 -11.21 -14.71
C THR A 45 -0.46 -10.45 -13.65
N CYS A 46 0.57 -11.11 -13.13
CA CYS A 46 1.57 -10.56 -12.24
C CYS A 46 2.91 -11.20 -12.59
N THR A 47 3.96 -10.40 -12.63
CA THR A 47 5.35 -10.87 -12.74
C THR A 47 6.15 -10.18 -11.66
N VAL A 48 6.85 -10.93 -10.83
CA VAL A 48 7.60 -10.39 -9.70
C VAL A 48 9.10 -10.53 -9.87
N GLU A 49 9.81 -9.42 -9.70
CA GLU A 49 11.26 -9.40 -9.49
C GLU A 49 11.52 -9.25 -7.99
N ARG A 50 11.92 -10.35 -7.35
CA ARG A 50 12.13 -10.39 -5.89
C ARG A 50 13.25 -9.45 -5.46
N GLY A 51 13.02 -8.66 -4.44
CA GLY A 51 14.01 -7.90 -3.71
C GLY A 51 14.77 -8.73 -2.67
N TRP A 52 15.49 -8.04 -1.80
CA TRP A 52 16.19 -8.65 -0.66
C TRP A 52 15.21 -8.95 0.48
N LEU A 53 15.53 -9.93 1.34
CA LEU A 53 14.75 -10.11 2.57
C LEU A 53 14.96 -8.91 3.51
N ASP A 54 16.21 -8.50 3.65
CA ASP A 54 16.65 -7.25 4.27
C ASP A 54 17.77 -6.68 3.38
N ILE A 55 17.57 -5.50 2.81
CA ILE A 55 18.58 -4.89 1.93
C ILE A 55 19.84 -4.46 2.68
N ALA A 56 19.76 -4.25 3.99
CA ALA A 56 20.89 -3.96 4.86
C ALA A 56 21.70 -5.23 5.21
N ASP A 57 21.09 -6.43 5.16
CA ASP A 57 21.72 -7.73 5.42
C ASP A 57 21.49 -8.74 4.28
N LYS A 58 22.09 -8.45 3.13
CA LYS A 58 21.98 -9.26 1.90
C LYS A 58 22.36 -10.75 2.04
N PRO A 59 23.30 -11.17 2.92
CA PRO A 59 23.55 -12.58 3.19
C PRO A 59 22.31 -13.41 3.56
N GLN A 60 21.25 -12.79 4.09
CA GLN A 60 19.97 -13.47 4.34
C GLN A 60 19.24 -13.91 3.06
N GLY A 61 19.65 -13.37 1.90
CA GLY A 61 19.09 -13.72 0.59
C GLY A 61 17.89 -12.87 0.19
N ARG A 62 17.14 -13.38 -0.78
CA ARG A 62 15.99 -12.68 -1.39
C ARG A 62 14.67 -13.18 -0.81
N ALA A 63 13.65 -12.32 -0.85
CA ALA A 63 12.30 -12.73 -0.49
C ALA A 63 11.83 -13.89 -1.39
N SER A 64 11.12 -14.85 -0.79
CA SER A 64 10.71 -16.10 -1.47
C SER A 64 9.26 -16.51 -1.19
N LEU A 65 8.54 -15.78 -0.35
CA LEU A 65 7.16 -16.11 0.01
C LEU A 65 6.21 -15.90 -1.18
N GLY A 66 5.42 -16.92 -1.50
CA GLY A 66 4.38 -16.89 -2.53
C GLY A 66 4.90 -17.06 -3.95
N VAL A 67 3.98 -17.16 -4.90
CA VAL A 67 4.26 -17.23 -6.34
C VAL A 67 3.51 -16.12 -7.08
N ASP A 68 3.91 -15.82 -8.31
CA ASP A 68 3.34 -14.71 -9.10
C ASP A 68 1.81 -14.80 -9.21
N GLN A 69 1.26 -16.01 -9.27
CA GLN A 69 -0.19 -16.27 -9.29
C GLN A 69 -0.93 -15.82 -8.01
N ASN A 70 -0.23 -15.58 -6.90
CA ASN A 70 -0.83 -15.03 -5.69
C ASN A 70 -1.07 -13.51 -5.80
N GLY A 71 -0.47 -12.84 -6.80
CA GLY A 71 -0.65 -11.40 -7.06
C GLY A 71 -1.83 -11.06 -7.97
N ILE A 72 -2.68 -12.04 -8.32
CA ILE A 72 -3.79 -11.87 -9.26
C ILE A 72 -5.10 -12.37 -8.67
N GLY A 73 -6.22 -12.02 -9.33
CA GLY A 73 -7.54 -12.44 -8.90
C GLY A 73 -8.00 -11.77 -7.61
N LYS A 74 -9.11 -12.26 -7.06
CA LYS A 74 -9.71 -11.71 -5.85
C LYS A 74 -8.84 -11.99 -4.63
N ALA A 75 -8.53 -10.95 -3.87
CA ALA A 75 -7.71 -11.04 -2.67
C ALA A 75 -8.19 -12.15 -1.71
N ASP A 76 -7.28 -13.01 -1.31
CA ASP A 76 -7.50 -14.11 -0.37
C ASP A 76 -6.39 -14.12 0.70
N ASP A 77 -6.13 -15.26 1.31
CA ASP A 77 -5.11 -15.41 2.34
C ASP A 77 -3.72 -15.74 1.76
N LEU A 78 -3.61 -15.86 0.43
CA LEU A 78 -2.34 -16.05 -0.27
C LEU A 78 -1.72 -14.68 -0.56
N VAL A 79 -0.41 -14.59 -0.31
CA VAL A 79 0.36 -13.37 -0.54
C VAL A 79 1.62 -13.68 -1.33
N ILE A 80 2.18 -12.64 -1.93
CA ILE A 80 3.50 -12.64 -2.55
C ILE A 80 4.36 -11.53 -1.93
N SER A 81 5.52 -11.90 -1.39
CA SER A 81 6.44 -10.92 -0.79
C SER A 81 7.38 -10.34 -1.84
N LEU A 82 7.35 -9.03 -2.04
CA LEU A 82 8.31 -8.38 -2.95
C LEU A 82 9.70 -8.34 -2.35
N GLY A 83 9.83 -8.17 -1.03
CA GLY A 83 11.12 -7.87 -0.39
C GLY A 83 11.60 -6.44 -0.68
N ASP A 84 12.69 -6.06 -0.04
CA ASP A 84 13.27 -4.73 -0.17
C ASP A 84 13.79 -4.49 -1.58
N SER A 85 13.35 -3.39 -2.19
CA SER A 85 13.58 -3.06 -3.60
C SER A 85 13.04 -4.09 -4.61
N GLY A 86 12.13 -4.96 -4.19
CA GLY A 86 11.39 -5.83 -5.12
C GLY A 86 10.35 -5.06 -5.93
N THR A 87 10.01 -5.58 -7.11
CA THR A 87 9.00 -4.97 -7.98
C THR A 87 8.01 -6.01 -8.47
N ALA A 88 6.80 -5.54 -8.79
CA ALA A 88 5.78 -6.34 -9.46
C ALA A 88 5.24 -5.57 -10.67
N VAL A 89 5.12 -6.26 -11.80
CA VAL A 89 4.40 -5.77 -12.97
C VAL A 89 3.09 -6.51 -13.04
N ILE A 90 1.97 -5.78 -12.95
CA ILE A 90 0.61 -6.34 -13.00
C ILE A 90 -0.14 -5.82 -14.22
N THR A 91 -1.03 -6.66 -14.77
CA THR A 91 -1.90 -6.28 -15.89
C THR A 91 -3.36 -6.44 -15.50
N PHE A 92 -4.18 -5.49 -15.95
CA PHE A 92 -5.64 -5.52 -15.78
C PHE A 92 -6.32 -5.78 -17.12
N PRO A 93 -7.55 -6.32 -17.12
CA PRO A 93 -8.32 -6.56 -18.35
C PRO A 93 -8.76 -5.26 -19.04
N ALA A 94 -8.75 -4.13 -18.33
CA ALA A 94 -9.05 -2.80 -18.86
C ALA A 94 -7.89 -1.83 -18.57
N PRO A 95 -7.65 -0.82 -19.43
CA PRO A 95 -6.66 0.21 -19.18
C PRO A 95 -6.97 0.99 -17.90
N LEU A 96 -5.93 1.28 -17.12
CA LEU A 96 -5.98 2.30 -16.08
C LEU A 96 -5.83 3.68 -16.73
N TYR A 97 -6.53 4.67 -16.20
CA TYR A 97 -6.45 6.05 -16.68
C TYR A 97 -6.60 7.02 -15.51
N ASN A 98 -5.97 8.18 -15.64
CA ASN A 98 -6.02 9.22 -14.61
C ASN A 98 -7.41 9.90 -14.61
N GLY A 99 -8.28 9.47 -13.70
CA GLY A 99 -9.61 10.01 -13.49
C GLY A 99 -9.80 10.54 -12.06
N PRO A 100 -11.01 11.02 -11.72
CA PRO A 100 -11.32 11.42 -10.35
C PRO A 100 -11.25 10.23 -9.38
N GLY A 101 -10.38 10.32 -8.38
CA GLY A 101 -10.24 9.32 -7.32
C GLY A 101 -9.33 8.13 -7.69
N PRO A 102 -9.24 7.11 -6.82
CA PRO A 102 -8.41 5.94 -7.06
C PRO A 102 -8.94 5.07 -8.20
N ASP A 103 -8.04 4.58 -9.05
CA ASP A 103 -8.29 3.70 -10.20
C ASP A 103 -7.93 2.23 -9.92
N PHE A 104 -7.12 1.96 -8.91
CA PHE A 104 -6.85 0.61 -8.40
C PHE A 104 -6.68 0.61 -6.87
N ALA A 105 -6.72 -0.60 -6.28
CA ALA A 105 -6.44 -0.83 -4.87
C ALA A 105 -5.46 -2.01 -4.73
N VAL A 106 -4.58 -1.93 -3.74
CA VAL A 106 -3.66 -3.01 -3.37
C VAL A 106 -4.13 -3.58 -2.04
N PHE A 107 -4.27 -4.90 -1.98
CA PHE A 107 -4.57 -5.62 -0.75
C PHE A 107 -3.27 -6.22 -0.23
N GLU A 108 -2.78 -5.67 0.87
CA GLU A 108 -1.52 -6.07 1.50
C GLU A 108 -1.76 -6.64 2.90
N TYR A 109 -0.77 -7.37 3.41
CA TYR A 109 -0.76 -7.78 4.81
C TYR A 109 -0.20 -6.60 5.64
N GLY A 110 -1.11 -5.74 6.10
CA GLY A 110 -0.77 -4.58 6.93
C GLY A 110 -0.41 -5.03 8.35
N PHE A 111 0.82 -4.76 8.78
CA PHE A 111 1.25 -4.86 10.17
C PHE A 111 1.18 -3.48 10.83
#